data_AF-A0A212CNH3-F1
#
_entry.id   AF-A0A212CNH3-F1
#
_cell.length_a   1.000
_cell.length_b   1.000
_cell.length_c   1.000
_cell.angle_alpha   90.00
_cell.angle_beta   90.00
_cell.angle_gamma   90.00
#
_symmetry.space_group_name_H-M   'P 1'
#
loop_
_entity.id
_entity.type
_entity.pdbx_description
1 polymer ?
#
loop_
_entity_poly.entity_id
_entity_poly.type
_entity_poly.pdbx_seq_one_letter_code
_entity_poly.pdbx_strand_id
1 'polypeptide(L)'
;MFKCVEIIRVGDIKKIHQIELIPQGQMVAVISGRSHHVQLFPMSVLDGGKTDSHKLVETKGCHTMTSGTVCQGAHTCLCVARKSQVFCYELFQSNKISHRKFKELQIPTTVQWMGIFSEQLCVGFQSGFLRFPLRREGVPCRMLHFHDPTLSFIAHQPVDALCAVEISSIEYLLCFKSIGIYADGRGLRSRPVELMWPAPPTYCCKAILRFIFLSLLYSENAVDIFDVNTMDWIQTIPLKKVRPLNSEGSLNIFLLETIRLIYFKNKKTSKKQLLLSKTSSKKPCL
;
A
#
# COMPACT_ATOMS: atom_id res chain seq x y z
N MET A 1 -26.57 -17.51 8.47
CA MET A 1 -26.33 -17.72 7.03
C MET A 1 -24.82 -17.77 6.81
N PHE A 2 -24.24 -18.95 6.63
CA PHE A 2 -22.84 -19.10 6.27
C PHE A 2 -22.69 -18.69 4.81
N LYS A 3 -21.98 -17.59 4.51
CA LYS A 3 -21.57 -17.31 3.13
C LYS A 3 -20.51 -18.36 2.77
N CYS A 4 -20.85 -19.29 1.89
CA CYS A 4 -19.82 -20.07 1.20
C CYS A 4 -18.95 -19.07 0.44
N VAL A 5 -17.66 -19.02 0.77
CA VAL A 5 -16.68 -18.31 -0.02
C VAL A 5 -16.24 -19.30 -1.09
N GLU A 6 -16.67 -19.08 -2.32
CA GLU A 6 -16.18 -19.83 -3.47
C GLU A 6 -14.77 -19.34 -3.81
N ILE A 7 -13.82 -20.27 -3.94
CA ILE A 7 -12.45 -19.96 -4.35
C ILE A 7 -12.30 -20.46 -5.77
N ILE A 8 -12.21 -19.53 -6.71
CA ILE A 8 -12.01 -19.84 -8.13
C ILE A 8 -10.51 -19.74 -8.42
N ARG A 9 -9.97 -20.73 -9.14
CA ARG A 9 -8.60 -20.66 -9.64
C ARG A 9 -8.56 -19.78 -10.88
N VAL A 10 -7.77 -18.73 -10.81
CA VAL A 10 -7.64 -17.73 -11.88
C VAL A 10 -6.24 -17.80 -12.48
N GLY A 11 -6.15 -18.40 -13.67
CA GLY A 11 -4.87 -18.56 -14.40
C GLY A 11 -3.86 -19.51 -13.75
N ASP A 12 -2.69 -19.62 -14.37
CA ASP A 12 -1.54 -20.39 -13.87
C ASP A 12 -0.27 -19.54 -13.82
N ILE A 13 -0.32 -18.47 -12.99
CA ILE A 13 0.78 -17.51 -12.87
C ILE A 13 1.77 -18.01 -11.82
N LYS A 14 2.98 -18.37 -12.28
CA LYS A 14 4.06 -18.81 -11.40
C LYS A 14 4.65 -17.62 -10.63
N LYS A 15 4.70 -17.74 -9.30
CA LYS A 15 5.38 -16.82 -8.37
C LYS A 15 4.89 -15.37 -8.48
N ILE A 16 3.80 -15.08 -7.77
CA ILE A 16 3.24 -13.73 -7.64
C ILE A 16 3.95 -13.00 -6.50
N HIS A 17 4.43 -11.79 -6.77
CA HIS A 17 5.12 -10.95 -5.77
C HIS A 17 4.21 -9.87 -5.20
N GLN A 18 3.36 -9.28 -6.04
CA GLN A 18 2.37 -8.28 -5.64
C GLN A 18 1.16 -8.35 -6.57
N ILE A 19 -0.04 -8.16 -6.02
CA ILE A 19 -1.30 -7.99 -6.75
C ILE A 19 -1.86 -6.62 -6.36
N GLU A 20 -2.31 -5.87 -7.36
CA GLU A 20 -2.98 -4.59 -7.18
C GLU A 20 -4.32 -4.64 -7.94
N LEU A 21 -5.42 -4.44 -7.22
CA LEU A 21 -6.75 -4.35 -7.82
C LEU A 21 -6.99 -2.92 -8.31
N ILE A 22 -7.51 -2.77 -9.53
CA ILE A 22 -7.77 -1.46 -10.13
C ILE A 22 -9.24 -1.39 -10.58
N PRO A 23 -10.20 -1.23 -9.65
CA PRO A 23 -11.63 -1.28 -9.95
C PRO A 23 -12.09 -0.23 -10.96
N GLN A 24 -11.58 0.99 -10.88
CA GLN A 24 -11.94 2.09 -11.77
C GLN A 24 -11.54 1.79 -13.22
N GLY A 25 -10.42 1.09 -13.41
CA GLY A 25 -9.96 0.63 -14.72
C GLY A 25 -10.49 -0.75 -15.12
N GLN A 26 -11.27 -1.43 -14.28
CA GLN A 26 -11.71 -2.83 -14.49
C GLN A 26 -10.53 -3.77 -14.82
N MET A 27 -9.42 -3.61 -14.09
CA MET A 27 -8.18 -4.35 -14.31
C MET A 27 -7.60 -4.88 -12.99
N VAL A 28 -6.73 -5.90 -13.13
CA VAL A 28 -5.87 -6.42 -12.07
C VAL A 28 -4.43 -6.34 -12.56
N ALA A 29 -3.57 -5.68 -11.80
CA ALA A 29 -2.13 -5.66 -12.06
C ALA A 29 -1.41 -6.67 -11.18
N VAL A 30 -0.47 -7.41 -11.76
CA VAL A 30 0.28 -8.47 -11.07
C VAL A 30 1.76 -8.33 -11.39
N ILE A 31 2.61 -8.25 -10.36
CA ILE A 31 4.06 -8.47 -10.51
C ILE A 31 4.32 -9.96 -10.38
N SER A 32 4.80 -10.59 -11.43
CA SER A 32 4.94 -12.05 -11.49
C SER A 32 6.25 -12.54 -12.10
N GLY A 33 6.55 -13.82 -11.87
CA GLY A 33 7.64 -14.54 -12.50
C GLY A 33 9.02 -14.21 -11.94
N ARG A 34 10.06 -14.78 -12.58
CA ARG A 34 11.46 -14.57 -12.19
C ARG A 34 12.01 -13.22 -12.62
N SER A 35 11.46 -12.65 -13.70
CA SER A 35 11.87 -11.37 -14.25
C SER A 35 11.23 -10.18 -13.55
N HIS A 36 10.28 -10.41 -12.63
CA HIS A 36 9.49 -9.39 -11.96
C HIS A 36 8.95 -8.34 -12.94
N HIS A 37 8.02 -8.75 -13.80
CA HIS A 37 7.37 -7.86 -14.75
C HIS A 37 5.90 -7.68 -14.36
N VAL A 38 5.35 -6.52 -14.71
CA VAL A 38 3.93 -6.23 -14.52
C VAL A 38 3.13 -6.82 -15.67
N GLN A 39 2.09 -7.58 -15.32
CA GLN A 39 1.06 -8.06 -16.21
C GLN A 39 -0.28 -7.48 -15.79
N LEU A 40 -1.05 -6.99 -16.75
CA LEU A 40 -2.42 -6.52 -16.56
C LEU A 40 -3.39 -7.58 -17.06
N PHE A 41 -4.43 -7.82 -16.29
CA PHE A 41 -5.54 -8.71 -16.62
C PHE A 41 -6.85 -7.93 -16.53
N PRO A 42 -7.85 -8.22 -17.38
CA PRO A 42 -9.17 -7.64 -17.20
C PRO A 42 -9.80 -8.21 -15.93
N MET A 43 -10.59 -7.42 -15.22
CA MET A 43 -11.19 -7.86 -13.95
C MET A 43 -12.15 -9.06 -14.13
N SER A 44 -12.72 -9.23 -15.32
CA SER A 44 -13.57 -10.38 -15.70
C SER A 44 -12.88 -11.75 -15.57
N VAL A 45 -11.55 -11.78 -15.49
CA VAL A 45 -10.77 -12.98 -15.20
C VAL A 45 -11.06 -13.53 -13.79
N LEU A 46 -11.52 -12.69 -12.86
CA LEU A 46 -11.96 -13.13 -11.53
C LEU A 46 -13.29 -13.89 -11.56
N ASP A 47 -14.11 -13.68 -12.60
CA ASP A 47 -15.40 -14.35 -12.80
C ASP A 47 -15.27 -15.62 -13.68
N GLY A 48 -14.05 -16.12 -13.86
CA GLY A 48 -13.78 -17.27 -14.73
C GLY A 48 -13.63 -16.93 -16.23
N GLY A 49 -13.47 -15.64 -16.56
CA GLY A 49 -13.18 -15.19 -17.92
C GLY A 49 -11.83 -15.68 -18.46
N LYS A 50 -11.60 -15.47 -19.77
CA LYS A 50 -10.34 -15.84 -20.45
C LYS A 50 -9.15 -15.05 -19.90
N THR A 51 -8.04 -15.75 -19.64
CA THR A 51 -6.82 -15.19 -19.04
C THR A 51 -5.87 -14.58 -20.09
N ASP A 52 -6.36 -13.58 -20.83
CA ASP A 52 -5.52 -12.82 -21.75
C ASP A 52 -4.81 -11.68 -21.00
N SER A 53 -3.48 -11.77 -20.90
CA SER A 53 -2.66 -10.81 -20.16
C SER A 53 -2.00 -9.77 -21.08
N HIS A 54 -2.00 -8.49 -20.68
CA HIS A 54 -1.20 -7.44 -21.31
C HIS A 54 0.08 -7.18 -20.52
N LYS A 55 1.25 -7.36 -21.14
CA LYS A 55 2.56 -7.24 -20.45
C LYS A 55 3.15 -5.84 -20.63
N LEU A 56 3.64 -5.25 -19.53
CA LEU A 56 4.41 -4.01 -19.56
C LEU A 56 5.90 -4.36 -19.64
N VAL A 57 6.43 -4.51 -20.86
CA VAL A 57 7.78 -5.04 -21.11
C VAL A 57 8.89 -4.24 -20.42
N GLU A 58 8.70 -2.92 -20.28
CA GLU A 58 9.64 -1.99 -19.65
C GLU A 58 9.79 -2.19 -18.13
N THR A 59 8.86 -2.91 -17.49
CA THR A 59 8.82 -3.06 -16.02
C THR A 59 9.69 -4.20 -15.48
N LYS A 60 10.60 -4.75 -16.29
CA LYS A 60 11.47 -5.87 -15.89
C LYS A 60 12.33 -5.51 -14.67
N GLY A 61 12.21 -6.30 -13.61
CA GLY A 61 12.93 -6.10 -12.36
C GLY A 61 12.27 -5.10 -11.42
N CYS A 62 10.98 -4.77 -11.64
CA CYS A 62 10.22 -3.96 -10.69
C CYS A 62 9.99 -4.71 -9.39
N HIS A 63 9.90 -3.99 -8.27
CA HIS A 63 9.74 -4.62 -6.97
C HIS A 63 8.45 -4.21 -6.26
N THR A 64 7.85 -3.08 -6.66
CA THR A 64 6.54 -2.67 -6.14
C THR A 64 5.78 -1.81 -7.15
N MET A 65 4.46 -1.75 -6.99
CA MET A 65 3.56 -0.92 -7.78
C MET A 65 2.44 -0.34 -6.91
N THR A 66 1.81 0.73 -7.38
CA THR A 66 0.59 1.30 -6.79
C THR A 66 -0.29 1.82 -7.90
N SER A 67 -1.59 1.67 -7.76
CA SER A 67 -2.58 2.22 -8.68
C SER A 67 -3.34 3.39 -8.06
N GLY A 68 -3.99 4.18 -8.91
CA GLY A 68 -4.80 5.31 -8.49
C GLY A 68 -5.47 5.97 -9.68
N THR A 69 -6.14 7.09 -9.44
CA THR A 69 -6.78 7.88 -10.48
C THR A 69 -6.11 9.24 -10.66
N VAL A 70 -6.26 9.81 -11.85
CA VAL A 70 -5.78 11.15 -12.22
C VAL A 70 -6.86 11.91 -13.00
N CYS A 71 -6.71 13.23 -13.12
CA CYS A 71 -7.64 14.12 -13.83
C CYS A 71 -9.05 14.09 -13.23
N GLN A 72 -9.14 14.34 -11.92
CA GLN A 72 -10.37 14.28 -11.13
C GLN A 72 -11.10 12.93 -11.27
N GLY A 73 -10.33 11.83 -11.36
CA GLY A 73 -10.91 10.49 -11.51
C GLY A 73 -11.13 10.03 -12.96
N ALA A 74 -10.90 10.88 -13.97
CA ALA A 74 -11.19 10.55 -15.36
C ALA A 74 -10.30 9.45 -15.95
N HIS A 75 -9.06 9.32 -15.47
CA HIS A 75 -8.12 8.32 -15.96
C HIS A 75 -7.54 7.48 -14.84
N THR A 76 -7.28 6.21 -15.17
CA THR A 76 -6.62 5.26 -14.28
C THR A 76 -5.12 5.30 -14.52
N CYS A 77 -4.33 5.30 -13.45
CA CYS A 77 -2.88 5.25 -13.53
C CYS A 77 -2.29 4.11 -12.71
N LEU A 78 -1.10 3.69 -13.12
CA LEU A 78 -0.27 2.70 -12.44
C LEU A 78 1.16 3.22 -12.36
N CYS A 79 1.68 3.30 -11.14
CA CYS A 79 3.07 3.66 -10.87
C CYS A 79 3.83 2.40 -10.48
N VAL A 80 4.99 2.20 -11.09
CA VAL A 80 5.82 0.99 -10.92
C VAL A 80 7.23 1.40 -10.55
N ALA A 81 7.78 0.84 -9.47
CA ALA A 81 9.12 1.15 -9.01
C ALA A 81 10.11 0.05 -9.39
N ARG A 82 11.31 0.49 -9.80
CA ARG A 82 12.46 -0.35 -10.11
C ARG A 82 13.70 0.29 -9.48
N LYS A 83 14.18 -0.28 -8.37
CA LYS A 83 15.24 0.34 -7.56
C LYS A 83 14.86 1.77 -7.17
N SER A 84 15.58 2.77 -7.67
CA SER A 84 15.35 4.21 -7.44
C SER A 84 14.57 4.91 -8.55
N GLN A 85 14.14 4.19 -9.60
CA GLN A 85 13.31 4.74 -10.67
C GLN A 85 11.84 4.43 -10.42
N VAL A 86 10.96 5.38 -10.77
CA VAL A 86 9.51 5.17 -10.81
C VAL A 86 8.98 5.52 -12.20
N PHE A 87 8.21 4.61 -12.78
CA PHE A 87 7.55 4.79 -14.07
C PHE A 87 6.04 4.90 -13.85
N CYS A 88 5.43 5.96 -14.39
CA CYS A 88 3.99 6.18 -14.30
C CYS A 88 3.33 5.93 -15.67
N TYR A 89 2.33 5.07 -15.65
CA TYR A 89 1.56 4.66 -16.81
C TYR A 89 0.11 5.07 -16.66
N GLU A 90 -0.47 5.56 -17.74
CA GLU A 90 -1.91 5.70 -17.88
C GLU A 90 -2.44 4.41 -18.49
N LEU A 91 -3.52 3.88 -17.92
CA LEU A 91 -4.10 2.61 -18.33
C LEU A 91 -5.44 2.85 -19.01
N PHE A 92 -5.67 2.12 -20.09
CA PHE A 92 -6.91 2.19 -20.86
C PHE A 92 -7.49 0.79 -21.03
N GLN A 93 -8.78 0.66 -20.77
CA GLN A 93 -9.53 -0.56 -20.98
C GLN A 93 -10.75 -0.25 -21.86
N SER A 94 -10.64 -0.62 -23.14
CA SER A 94 -11.77 -0.65 -24.08
C SER A 94 -12.03 -2.11 -24.48
N ASN A 95 -11.74 -2.48 -25.74
CA ASN A 95 -11.81 -3.87 -26.20
C ASN A 95 -10.57 -4.69 -25.81
N LYS A 96 -9.42 -4.02 -25.61
CA LYS A 96 -8.16 -4.60 -25.15
C LYS A 96 -7.49 -3.67 -24.16
N ILE A 97 -6.76 -4.24 -23.21
CA ILE A 97 -5.93 -3.44 -22.30
C ILE A 97 -4.80 -2.79 -23.09
N SER A 98 -4.59 -1.50 -22.86
CA SER A 98 -3.44 -0.76 -23.37
C SER A 98 -2.89 0.19 -22.31
N HIS A 99 -1.67 0.68 -22.51
CA HIS A 99 -1.03 1.62 -21.59
C HIS A 99 -0.23 2.68 -22.33
N ARG A 100 -0.05 3.83 -21.68
CA ARG A 100 0.85 4.90 -22.15
C ARG A 100 1.70 5.37 -20.98
N LYS A 101 3.04 5.26 -21.11
CA LYS A 101 3.96 5.88 -20.15
C LYS A 101 3.88 7.40 -20.29
N PHE A 102 3.70 8.12 -19.19
CA PHE A 102 3.61 9.59 -19.21
C PHE A 102 4.60 10.27 -18.26
N LYS A 103 5.19 9.55 -17.31
CA LYS A 103 6.18 10.12 -16.38
C LYS A 103 7.23 9.09 -15.98
N GLU A 104 8.44 9.58 -15.77
CA GLU A 104 9.54 8.84 -15.17
C GLU A 104 10.19 9.72 -14.11
N LEU A 105 10.45 9.16 -12.94
CA LEU A 105 10.97 9.85 -11.77
C LEU A 105 12.22 9.15 -11.26
N GLN A 106 13.21 9.95 -10.86
CA GLN A 106 14.39 9.48 -10.16
C GLN A 106 14.28 9.84 -8.67
N ILE A 107 14.42 8.84 -7.82
CA ILE A 107 14.34 8.95 -6.36
C ILE A 107 15.77 8.92 -5.79
N PRO A 108 16.04 9.61 -4.66
CA PRO A 108 17.39 9.69 -4.10
C PRO A 108 18.00 8.32 -3.77
N THR A 109 17.19 7.41 -3.22
CA THR A 109 17.59 6.03 -2.92
C THR A 109 16.58 5.04 -3.51
N THR A 110 16.79 3.74 -3.27
CA THR A 110 15.80 2.71 -3.60
C THR A 110 14.44 3.06 -2.99
N VAL A 111 13.40 2.92 -3.80
CA VAL A 111 11.99 3.10 -3.39
C VAL A 111 11.63 2.01 -2.39
N GLN A 112 11.19 2.42 -1.21
CA GLN A 112 10.78 1.51 -0.12
C GLN A 112 9.26 1.38 -0.05
N TRP A 113 8.54 2.45 -0.41
CA TRP A 113 7.08 2.47 -0.40
C TRP A 113 6.53 3.45 -1.44
N MET A 114 5.34 3.18 -1.97
CA MET A 114 4.60 4.12 -2.81
C MET A 114 3.10 4.11 -2.48
N GLY A 115 2.46 5.26 -2.66
CA GLY A 115 1.00 5.37 -2.61
C GLY A 115 0.53 6.63 -3.33
N ILE A 116 -0.73 6.66 -3.75
CA ILE A 116 -1.32 7.81 -4.44
C ILE A 116 -2.37 8.46 -3.53
N PHE A 117 -2.19 9.75 -3.27
CA PHE A 117 -3.07 10.59 -2.44
C PHE A 117 -3.46 11.83 -3.21
N SER A 118 -4.76 12.12 -3.33
CA SER A 118 -5.26 13.30 -4.06
C SER A 118 -4.56 13.55 -5.41
N GLU A 119 -4.41 12.50 -6.22
CA GLU A 119 -3.74 12.53 -7.54
C GLU A 119 -2.23 12.86 -7.52
N GLN A 120 -1.61 12.77 -6.35
CA GLN A 120 -0.18 12.90 -6.15
C GLN A 120 0.42 11.55 -5.77
N LEU A 121 1.49 11.18 -6.44
CA LEU A 121 2.29 10.02 -6.06
C LEU A 121 3.19 10.41 -4.89
N CYS A 122 3.01 9.74 -3.76
CA CYS A 122 3.92 9.76 -2.64
C CYS A 122 4.88 8.58 -2.72
N VAL A 123 6.18 8.84 -2.57
CA VAL A 123 7.25 7.86 -2.62
C VAL A 123 8.07 7.94 -1.35
N GLY A 124 8.08 6.86 -0.58
CA GLY A 124 8.95 6.66 0.57
C GLY A 124 10.27 6.03 0.16
N PHE A 125 11.35 6.57 0.70
CA PHE A 125 12.72 6.09 0.52
C PHE A 125 13.49 6.30 1.82
N GLN A 126 14.76 5.89 1.88
CA GLN A 126 15.50 5.96 3.12
C GLN A 126 15.59 7.41 3.61
N SER A 127 15.20 7.65 4.86
CA SER A 127 15.17 8.95 5.52
C SER A 127 14.30 10.01 4.85
N GLY A 128 13.33 9.64 4.01
CA GLY A 128 12.49 10.66 3.38
C GLY A 128 11.26 10.18 2.64
N PHE A 129 10.39 11.16 2.37
CA PHE A 129 9.24 11.01 1.51
C PHE A 129 9.19 12.17 0.50
N LEU A 130 8.82 11.86 -0.74
CA LEU A 130 8.62 12.82 -1.82
C LEU A 130 7.20 12.69 -2.37
N ARG A 131 6.54 13.83 -2.64
CA ARG A 131 5.29 13.89 -3.38
C ARG A 131 5.50 14.46 -4.76
N PHE A 132 4.89 13.84 -5.75
CA PHE A 132 4.94 14.22 -7.14
C PHE A 132 3.52 14.39 -7.66
N PRO A 133 3.16 15.55 -8.24
CA PRO A 133 1.91 15.64 -8.98
C PRO A 133 1.99 14.74 -10.20
N LEU A 134 0.99 13.88 -10.43
CA LEU A 134 1.05 12.93 -11.55
C LEU A 134 0.88 13.63 -12.91
N ARG A 135 -0.06 14.57 -13.04
CA ARG A 135 -0.37 15.22 -14.33
C ARG A 135 0.15 16.65 -14.48
N ARG A 136 0.23 17.42 -13.39
CA ARG A 136 0.70 18.81 -13.47
C ARG A 136 2.22 18.82 -13.62
N GLU A 137 2.74 19.67 -14.51
CA GLU A 137 4.12 20.14 -14.39
C GLU A 137 4.24 20.76 -13.01
N GLY A 138 5.06 20.15 -12.18
CA GLY A 138 5.16 20.51 -10.79
C GLY A 138 6.39 19.86 -10.21
N VAL A 139 7.13 20.67 -9.45
CA VAL A 139 8.36 20.24 -8.82
C VAL A 139 8.02 19.24 -7.71
N PRO A 140 8.83 18.18 -7.53
CA PRO A 140 8.67 17.27 -6.41
C PRO A 140 8.71 18.02 -5.08
N CYS A 141 7.76 17.73 -4.19
CA CYS A 141 7.71 18.31 -2.85
C CYS A 141 8.27 17.30 -1.84
N ARG A 142 9.35 17.66 -1.14
CA ARG A 142 9.83 16.88 0.01
C ARG A 142 8.84 17.03 1.15
N MET A 143 8.45 15.92 1.76
CA MET A 143 7.53 15.92 2.90
C MET A 143 8.24 16.05 4.25
N LEU A 144 9.57 16.14 4.24
CA LEU A 144 10.39 16.48 5.40
C LEU A 144 11.40 17.52 4.96
N HIS A 145 11.37 18.68 5.61
CA HIS A 145 12.26 19.79 5.31
C HIS A 145 13.61 19.63 6.04
N PHE A 146 14.73 19.76 5.32
CA PHE A 146 16.08 19.58 5.89
C PHE A 146 16.46 20.63 6.93
N HIS A 147 15.84 21.81 6.85
CA HIS A 147 16.11 22.92 7.77
C HIS A 147 15.27 22.89 9.06
N ASP A 148 14.40 21.88 9.25
CA ASP A 148 13.71 21.72 10.52
C ASP A 148 14.66 21.05 11.53
N PRO A 149 15.14 21.77 12.56
CA PRO A 149 16.08 21.21 13.53
C PRO A 149 15.46 20.04 14.32
N THR A 150 14.13 19.99 14.44
CA THR A 150 13.44 18.90 15.14
C THR A 150 13.46 17.58 14.35
N LEU A 151 13.75 17.63 13.05
CA LEU A 151 13.84 16.47 12.15
C LEU A 151 15.28 16.06 11.84
N SER A 152 16.26 16.76 12.42
CA SER A 152 17.69 16.54 12.17
C SER A 152 18.13 15.10 12.45
N PHE A 153 17.51 14.40 13.42
CA PHE A 153 17.85 13.03 13.75
C PHE A 153 17.66 12.04 12.57
N ILE A 154 16.71 12.30 11.67
CA ILE A 154 16.50 11.49 10.45
C ILE A 154 17.67 11.62 9.46
N ALA A 155 18.32 12.80 9.45
CA ALA A 155 19.48 13.04 8.61
C ALA A 155 20.74 12.37 9.17
N HIS A 156 20.86 12.26 10.50
CA HIS A 156 22.03 11.67 11.16
C HIS A 156 21.96 10.15 11.26
N GLN A 157 20.76 9.58 11.40
CA GLN A 157 20.54 8.13 11.46
C GLN A 157 19.60 7.70 10.33
N PRO A 158 20.09 6.99 9.29
CA PRO A 158 19.25 6.54 8.20
C PRO A 158 18.11 5.65 8.70
N VAL A 159 16.85 6.00 8.37
CA VAL A 159 15.68 5.21 8.77
C VAL A 159 14.85 4.85 7.56
N ASP A 160 14.45 3.58 7.47
CA ASP A 160 13.60 3.10 6.38
C ASP A 160 12.18 3.65 6.48
N ALA A 161 11.63 4.10 5.35
CA ALA A 161 10.25 4.49 5.18
C ALA A 161 9.34 3.25 5.06
N LEU A 162 8.24 3.22 5.84
CA LEU A 162 7.27 2.12 5.81
C LEU A 162 6.02 2.46 4.99
N CYS A 163 5.40 3.60 5.30
CA CYS A 163 4.13 4.02 4.71
C CYS A 163 3.93 5.53 4.96
N ALA A 164 3.10 6.18 4.15
CA ALA A 164 2.52 7.46 4.47
C ALA A 164 1.00 7.33 4.60
N VAL A 165 0.40 8.12 5.49
CA VAL A 165 -1.04 8.13 5.76
C VAL A 165 -1.54 9.56 5.61
N GLU A 166 -2.34 9.82 4.59
CA GLU A 166 -3.07 11.09 4.47
C GLU A 166 -4.16 11.18 5.56
N ILE A 167 -4.02 12.14 6.48
CA ILE A 167 -5.00 12.41 7.54
C ILE A 167 -6.04 13.41 7.02
N SER A 168 -5.56 14.45 6.35
CA SER A 168 -6.36 15.45 5.64
C SER A 168 -5.61 15.92 4.39
N SER A 169 -6.22 16.81 3.60
CA SER A 169 -5.57 17.40 2.42
C SER A 169 -4.30 18.21 2.74
N ILE A 170 -4.06 18.53 4.02
CA ILE A 170 -2.95 19.36 4.49
C ILE A 170 -2.07 18.68 5.54
N GLU A 171 -2.41 17.47 5.99
CA GLU A 171 -1.70 16.78 7.07
C GLU A 171 -1.51 15.29 6.75
N TYR A 172 -0.27 14.82 6.97
CA TYR A 172 0.16 13.47 6.69
C TYR A 172 0.91 12.90 7.89
N LEU A 173 0.68 11.62 8.18
CA LEU A 173 1.54 10.82 9.06
C LEU A 173 2.55 10.04 8.20
N LEU A 174 3.82 10.30 8.42
CA LEU A 174 4.95 9.64 7.77
C LEU A 174 5.51 8.59 8.72
N CYS A 175 5.32 7.31 8.39
CA CYS A 175 5.78 6.22 9.23
C CYS A 175 7.14 5.71 8.74
N PHE A 176 8.14 5.84 9.59
CA PHE A 176 9.44 5.21 9.47
C PHE A 176 9.54 3.99 10.37
N LYS A 177 10.57 3.17 10.20
CA LYS A 177 10.78 1.95 10.99
C LYS A 177 10.93 2.20 12.50
N SER A 178 11.41 3.36 12.92
CA SER A 178 11.59 3.69 14.34
C SER A 178 10.54 4.67 14.88
N ILE A 179 9.88 5.45 14.02
CA ILE A 179 9.07 6.60 14.43
C ILE A 179 8.00 6.96 13.40
N GLY A 180 6.90 7.55 13.85
CA GLY A 180 5.89 8.21 13.04
C GLY A 180 5.91 9.73 13.24
N ILE A 181 5.96 10.49 12.16
CA ILE A 181 6.06 11.95 12.17
C ILE A 181 4.90 12.56 11.45
N TYR A 182 4.27 13.55 12.07
CA TYR A 182 3.20 14.33 11.48
C TYR A 182 3.77 15.53 10.74
N ALA A 183 3.49 15.62 9.45
CA ALA A 183 3.97 16.69 8.57
C ALA A 183 2.81 17.35 7.82
N ASP A 184 2.92 18.65 7.61
CA ASP A 184 1.99 19.41 6.79
C ASP A 184 2.26 19.23 5.28
N GLY A 185 1.39 19.78 4.44
CA GLY A 185 1.55 19.75 2.98
C GLY A 185 2.82 20.44 2.44
N ARG A 186 3.58 21.18 3.27
CA ARG A 186 4.86 21.81 2.91
C ARG A 186 6.06 21.01 3.41
N GLY A 187 5.83 19.93 4.16
CA GLY A 187 6.86 19.10 4.76
C GLY A 187 7.44 19.63 6.06
N LEU A 188 6.73 20.56 6.71
CA LEU A 188 7.04 21.03 8.06
C LEU A 188 6.31 20.18 9.08
N ARG A 189 6.88 20.02 10.28
CA ARG A 189 6.23 19.29 11.37
C ARG A 189 4.89 19.94 11.73
N SER A 190 3.80 19.16 11.70
CA SER A 190 2.46 19.66 12.04
C SER A 190 2.08 19.43 13.51
N ARG A 191 2.69 18.44 14.17
CA ARG A 191 2.43 18.12 15.58
C ARG A 191 3.71 17.91 16.37
N PRO A 192 3.77 18.32 17.65
CA PRO A 192 4.96 18.18 18.48
C PRO A 192 5.18 16.74 18.97
N VAL A 193 4.16 15.89 19.01
CA VAL A 193 4.28 14.51 19.50
C VAL A 193 4.63 13.56 18.34
N GLU A 194 5.60 12.69 18.60
CA GLU A 194 6.02 11.61 17.70
C GLU A 194 5.30 10.31 18.06
N LEU A 195 4.91 9.55 17.04
CA LEU A 195 4.28 8.25 17.25
C LEU A 195 5.38 7.18 17.34
N MET A 196 5.58 6.62 18.53
CA MET A 196 6.58 5.58 18.75
C MET A 196 5.94 4.20 18.64
N TRP A 197 6.69 3.25 18.11
CA TRP A 197 6.23 1.88 17.96
C TRP A 197 6.61 1.04 19.19
N PRO A 198 5.70 0.20 19.72
CA PRO A 198 6.02 -0.66 20.86
C PRO A 198 7.05 -1.75 20.50
N ALA A 199 7.13 -2.10 19.21
CA ALA A 199 8.14 -3.00 18.66
C ALA A 199 8.46 -2.57 17.20
N PRO A 200 9.65 -2.89 16.67
CA PRO A 200 10.02 -2.56 15.30
C PRO A 200 9.02 -3.16 14.28
N PRO A 201 8.25 -2.32 13.55
CA PRO A 201 7.34 -2.80 12.53
C PRO A 201 8.10 -3.34 11.30
N THR A 202 7.56 -4.40 10.72
CA THR A 202 7.97 -4.95 9.43
C THR A 202 7.09 -4.43 8.30
N TYR A 203 5.81 -4.19 8.57
CA TYR A 203 4.86 -3.60 7.62
C TYR A 203 4.01 -2.53 8.31
N CYS A 204 3.58 -1.54 7.53
CA CYS A 204 2.57 -0.57 7.91
C CYS A 204 1.46 -0.54 6.85
N CYS A 205 0.20 -0.56 7.30
CA CYS A 205 -0.96 -0.37 6.44
C CYS A 205 -1.87 0.72 6.99
N LYS A 206 -2.59 1.36 6.08
CA LYS A 206 -3.63 2.33 6.43
C LYS A 206 -5.00 1.66 6.30
N ALA A 207 -5.66 1.37 7.42
CA ALA A 207 -7.08 1.04 7.34
C ALA A 207 -7.91 2.32 7.44
N ILE A 208 -8.78 2.55 6.46
CA ILE A 208 -9.83 3.56 6.56
C ILE A 208 -11.06 2.87 7.14
N LEU A 209 -11.50 3.28 8.33
CA LEU A 209 -12.63 2.66 8.97
C LEU A 209 -13.61 3.70 9.50
N ARG A 210 -14.79 3.79 8.88
CA ARG A 210 -15.88 4.71 9.30
C ARG A 210 -15.38 6.14 9.58
N PHE A 211 -14.58 6.69 8.65
CA PHE A 211 -13.98 8.03 8.75
C PHE A 211 -12.90 8.20 9.84
N ILE A 212 -12.51 7.12 10.52
CA ILE A 212 -11.33 7.07 11.38
C ILE A 212 -10.20 6.41 10.58
N PHE A 213 -9.08 7.11 10.49
CA PHE A 213 -7.87 6.59 9.90
C PHE A 213 -7.11 5.80 10.97
N LEU A 214 -6.89 4.51 10.70
CA LEU A 214 -6.14 3.62 11.58
C LEU A 214 -4.82 3.24 10.91
N SER A 215 -3.74 3.29 11.68
CA SER A 215 -2.47 2.71 11.28
C SER A 215 -2.35 1.31 11.87
N LEU A 216 -2.20 0.31 11.01
CA LEU A 216 -1.90 -1.06 11.41
C LEU A 216 -0.41 -1.31 11.26
N LEU A 217 0.25 -1.60 12.38
CA LEU A 217 1.66 -1.89 12.43
C LEU A 217 1.85 -3.38 12.70
N TYR A 218 2.56 -4.04 11.80
CA TYR A 218 2.83 -5.46 11.90
C TYR A 218 4.23 -5.64 12.46
N SER A 219 4.34 -6.08 13.69
CA SER A 219 5.61 -6.52 14.29
C SER A 219 5.73 -8.05 14.17
N GLU A 220 6.86 -8.59 14.61
CA GLU A 220 7.09 -10.04 14.60
C GLU A 220 6.02 -10.82 15.38
N ASN A 221 5.53 -10.22 16.47
CA ASN A 221 4.70 -10.91 17.46
C ASN A 221 3.25 -10.41 17.55
N ALA A 222 2.96 -9.23 17.00
CA ALA A 222 1.64 -8.63 17.12
C ALA A 222 1.32 -7.68 15.97
N VAL A 223 0.03 -7.35 15.86
CA VAL A 223 -0.47 -6.25 15.05
C VAL A 223 -1.01 -5.17 15.97
N ASP A 224 -0.35 -4.02 15.99
CA ASP A 224 -0.74 -2.86 16.80
C ASP A 224 -1.61 -1.90 15.97
N ILE A 225 -2.69 -1.43 16.56
CA ILE A 225 -3.67 -0.56 15.91
C ILE A 225 -3.69 0.78 16.64
N PHE A 226 -3.38 1.83 15.89
CA PHE A 226 -3.34 3.21 16.39
C PHE A 226 -4.42 4.06 15.71
N ASP A 227 -5.04 4.96 16.47
CA ASP A 227 -5.82 6.06 15.91
C ASP A 227 -4.86 7.14 15.43
N VAL A 228 -4.78 7.39 14.12
CA VAL A 228 -3.83 8.38 13.62
C VAL A 228 -4.24 9.81 13.97
N ASN A 229 -5.51 10.06 14.28
CA ASN A 229 -5.99 11.40 14.63
C ASN A 229 -5.68 11.75 16.07
N THR A 230 -5.88 10.82 17.01
CA THR A 230 -5.66 11.07 18.44
C THR A 230 -4.30 10.59 18.95
N MET A 231 -3.56 9.83 18.15
CA MET A 231 -2.31 9.14 18.54
C MET A 231 -2.54 8.02 19.58
N ASP A 232 -3.79 7.69 19.87
CA ASP A 232 -4.08 6.68 20.88
C ASP A 232 -3.79 5.28 20.34
N TRP A 233 -3.08 4.51 21.15
CA TRP A 233 -3.07 3.06 21.00
C TRP A 233 -4.48 2.53 21.29
N ILE A 234 -5.08 1.85 20.32
CA ILE A 234 -6.42 1.30 20.44
C ILE A 234 -6.37 -0.15 20.93
N GLN A 235 -5.55 -0.97 20.26
CA GLN A 235 -5.52 -2.41 20.48
C GLN A 235 -4.24 -3.03 19.94
N THR A 236 -3.77 -4.07 20.63
CA THR A 236 -2.77 -5.02 20.12
C THR A 236 -3.43 -6.36 19.86
N ILE A 237 -3.24 -6.91 18.66
CA ILE A 237 -3.68 -8.26 18.30
C ILE A 237 -2.46 -9.20 18.33
N PRO A 238 -2.38 -10.17 19.25
CA PRO A 238 -1.20 -11.03 19.41
C PRO A 238 -1.16 -12.12 18.32
N LEU A 239 -0.80 -11.73 17.10
CA LEU A 239 -0.59 -12.64 15.98
C LEU A 239 0.85 -12.56 15.49
N LYS A 240 1.54 -13.70 15.55
CA LYS A 240 2.93 -13.81 15.10
C LYS A 240 3.02 -13.94 13.59
N LYS A 241 4.02 -13.31 12.97
CA LYS A 241 4.38 -13.45 11.54
C LYS A 241 3.18 -13.25 10.59
N VAL A 242 2.31 -12.30 10.91
CA VAL A 242 1.23 -11.89 10.00
C VAL A 242 1.77 -10.87 9.00
N ARG A 243 1.34 -11.00 7.75
CA ARG A 243 1.64 -10.02 6.70
C ARG A 243 0.35 -9.53 6.05
N PRO A 244 0.21 -8.22 5.81
CA PRO A 244 -0.91 -7.69 5.03
C PRO A 244 -0.79 -8.08 3.55
N LEU A 245 -1.93 -8.42 2.95
CA LEU A 245 -2.05 -8.73 1.52
C LEU A 245 -2.56 -7.55 0.70
N ASN A 246 -3.15 -6.53 1.35
CA ASN A 246 -3.59 -5.29 0.72
C ASN A 246 -3.10 -4.07 1.49
N SER A 247 -3.04 -2.92 0.81
CA SER A 247 -2.64 -1.63 1.38
C SER A 247 -3.50 -1.19 2.57
N GLU A 248 -4.76 -1.65 2.60
CA GLU A 248 -5.70 -1.35 3.69
C GLU A 248 -5.47 -2.18 4.96
N GLY A 249 -4.71 -3.28 4.88
CA GLY A 249 -4.51 -4.20 6.00
C GLY A 249 -5.76 -4.95 6.45
N SER A 250 -6.85 -4.92 5.68
CA SER A 250 -8.08 -5.67 5.98
C SER A 250 -7.96 -7.15 5.68
N LEU A 251 -7.12 -7.54 4.70
CA LEU A 251 -6.83 -8.91 4.34
C LEU A 251 -5.38 -9.25 4.68
N ASN A 252 -5.17 -10.33 5.42
CA ASN A 252 -3.89 -10.71 5.96
C ASN A 252 -3.61 -12.20 5.73
N ILE A 253 -2.33 -12.54 5.64
CA ILE A 253 -1.86 -13.93 5.59
C ILE A 253 -1.06 -14.26 6.85
N PHE A 254 -1.34 -15.43 7.40
CA PHE A 254 -0.61 -16.01 8.52
C PHE A 254 0.22 -17.18 8.01
N LEU A 255 1.55 -17.07 8.15
CA LEU A 255 2.54 -17.96 7.53
C LEU A 255 3.26 -18.86 8.56
N LEU A 256 2.50 -19.52 9.44
CA LEU A 256 3.03 -20.60 10.28
C LEU A 256 2.75 -21.98 9.67
N GLU A 257 2.72 -23.04 10.48
CA GLU A 257 2.50 -24.44 10.06
C GLU A 257 1.32 -24.64 9.12
N THR A 258 0.27 -23.83 9.24
CA THR A 258 -0.82 -23.76 8.25
C THR A 258 -0.98 -22.34 7.73
N ILE A 259 -0.97 -22.20 6.40
CA ILE A 259 -1.28 -20.93 5.75
C ILE A 259 -2.76 -20.63 5.98
N ARG A 260 -3.06 -19.49 6.62
CA ARG A 260 -4.43 -19.04 6.88
C ARG A 260 -4.64 -17.62 6.40
N LEU A 261 -5.79 -17.37 5.79
CA LEU A 261 -6.27 -16.03 5.51
C LEU A 261 -7.01 -15.48 6.72
N ILE A 262 -6.68 -14.25 7.09
CA ILE A 262 -7.28 -13.54 8.21
C ILE A 262 -7.89 -12.26 7.68
N TYR A 263 -9.19 -12.09 7.90
CA TYR A 263 -9.88 -10.85 7.58
C TYR A 263 -10.13 -10.06 8.86
N PHE A 264 -9.56 -8.87 8.92
CA PHE A 264 -9.83 -7.90 9.98
C PHE A 264 -11.11 -7.15 9.64
N LYS A 265 -12.12 -7.32 10.49
CA LYS A 265 -13.42 -6.65 10.34
C LYS A 265 -13.81 -6.00 11.65
N ASN A 266 -14.38 -4.80 11.59
CA ASN A 266 -15.01 -4.20 12.76
C ASN A 266 -16.44 -4.75 12.97
N LYS A 267 -16.81 -5.11 14.21
CA LYS A 267 -18.22 -5.40 14.55
C LYS A 267 -18.98 -4.09 14.75
N LYS A 268 -20.26 -4.06 14.37
CA LYS A 268 -21.17 -2.93 14.57
C LYS A 268 -21.47 -2.68 16.06
N THR A 269 -20.50 -2.33 16.87
CA THR A 269 -20.69 -1.93 18.26
C THR A 269 -19.89 -0.66 18.50
N SER A 270 -20.34 0.19 19.40
CA SER A 270 -19.81 1.52 19.71
C SER A 270 -18.35 1.56 20.20
N LYS A 271 -17.61 0.44 20.09
CA LYS A 271 -16.21 0.27 20.49
C LYS A 271 -15.32 0.15 19.24
N LYS A 272 -14.26 0.94 19.18
CA LYS A 272 -13.21 0.89 18.13
C LYS A 272 -12.41 -0.42 18.27
N GLN A 273 -12.94 -1.56 17.81
CA GLN A 273 -12.24 -2.85 17.93
C GLN A 273 -12.29 -3.63 16.61
N LEU A 274 -11.13 -4.11 16.14
CA LEU A 274 -11.05 -5.03 15.02
C LEU A 274 -11.16 -6.47 15.55
N LEU A 275 -12.02 -7.26 14.92
CA LEU A 275 -12.20 -8.68 15.23
C LEU A 275 -11.66 -9.55 14.11
N LEU A 276 -11.16 -10.70 14.53
CA LEU A 276 -10.65 -11.74 13.67
C LEU A 276 -11.82 -12.53 13.09
N SER A 277 -11.86 -12.62 11.76
CA SER A 277 -12.62 -13.66 11.09
C SER A 277 -11.64 -14.59 10.35
N LYS A 278 -11.70 -15.87 10.65
CA LYS A 278 -10.92 -16.92 9.98
C LYS A 278 -11.83 -17.60 8.97
N THR A 279 -11.38 -17.72 7.73
CA THR A 279 -11.94 -18.70 6.79
C THR A 279 -11.09 -19.96 6.90
N SER A 280 -11.69 -21.08 7.33
CA SER A 280 -11.02 -22.38 7.23
C SER A 280 -11.13 -22.86 5.78
N SER A 281 -10.00 -23.22 5.18
CA SER A 281 -9.99 -24.10 4.02
C SER A 281 -10.65 -25.41 4.45
N LYS A 282 -11.91 -25.64 4.07
CA LYS A 282 -12.49 -26.97 4.16
C LYS A 282 -11.67 -27.89 3.23
N LYS A 283 -11.29 -29.06 3.74
CA LYS A 283 -10.78 -30.17 2.93
C LYS A 283 -11.77 -30.43 1.79
N PRO A 284 -11.31 -30.87 0.60
CA PRO A 284 -12.24 -31.37 -0.41
C PRO A 284 -12.96 -32.58 0.20
N CYS A 285 -14.28 -32.51 0.28
CA CYS A 285 -15.06 -33.74 0.39
C CYS A 285 -14.96 -34.42 -0.98
N LEU A 286 -14.57 -35.70 -0.95
CA LEU A 286 -14.67 -36.64 -2.07
C LEU A 286 -16.07 -36.61 -2.70
#